data_AF-A0A126Z8Z8-F1
#
_entry.id   AF-A0A126Z8Z8-F1
#
_cell.length_a   1.000
_cell.length_b   1.000
_cell.length_c   1.000
_cell.angle_alpha   90.00
_cell.angle_beta   90.00
_cell.angle_gamma   90.00
#
_symmetry.space_group_name_H-M   'P 1'
#
loop_
_entity.id
_entity.type
_entity.pdbx_description
1 polymer ?
#
loop_
_entity_poly.entity_id
_entity_poly.type
_entity_poly.pdbx_seq_one_letter_code
_entity_poly.pdbx_strand_id
1 'polypeptide(L)'
;MQHELGLRPDMLMIDPTLIAKQPTMSKALALCQSLSGHDDKHFIGATGIVKDSAQWSRIMNAGQHNFPHDKLNLFMDLAGNEAPLLWMVHQRGYDLDSLRKRETQIEMALRMAQEQIHQLRHDKRVLTEALRGITS
;
A
#
# COMPACT_ATOMS: atom_id res chain seq x y z
N MET A 1 -6.48 -18.26 -5.76
CA MET A 1 -5.66 -18.62 -4.60
C MET A 1 -5.00 -17.32 -4.13
N GLN A 2 -5.55 -16.66 -3.11
CA GLN A 2 -4.96 -15.42 -2.57
C GLN A 2 -3.73 -15.83 -1.75
N HIS A 3 -2.57 -15.33 -2.19
CA HIS A 3 -1.25 -15.69 -1.69
C HIS A 3 -1.10 -15.42 -0.18
N GLU A 4 -0.26 -16.24 0.44
CA GLU A 4 0.43 -15.95 1.69
C GLU A 4 0.80 -14.46 1.77
N LEU A 5 0.85 -13.89 2.96
CA LEU A 5 1.33 -12.53 3.24
C LEU A 5 2.85 -12.41 2.97
N GLY A 6 3.34 -13.01 1.88
CA GLY A 6 4.73 -13.02 1.47
C GLY A 6 5.27 -11.60 1.39
N LEU A 7 6.60 -11.53 1.49
CA LEU A 7 7.43 -10.32 1.47
C LEU A 7 7.03 -9.40 0.32
N ARG A 8 6.05 -8.53 0.56
CA ARG A 8 5.72 -7.43 -0.33
C ARG A 8 6.88 -6.44 -0.30
N PRO A 9 7.23 -5.83 -1.44
CA PRO A 9 8.25 -4.80 -1.47
C PRO A 9 7.85 -3.62 -0.57
N ASP A 10 8.83 -2.86 -0.10
CA ASP A 10 8.57 -1.60 0.58
C ASP A 10 7.81 -0.68 -0.38
N MET A 11 6.57 -0.37 -0.01
CA MET A 11 5.68 0.41 -0.84
C MET A 11 5.95 1.90 -0.66
N LEU A 12 6.05 2.61 -1.78
CA LEU A 12 6.14 4.06 -1.81
C LEU A 12 4.92 4.67 -1.12
N MET A 13 5.18 5.58 -0.18
CA MET A 13 4.14 6.45 0.38
C MET A 13 3.68 7.44 -0.69
N ILE A 14 2.39 7.44 -0.99
CA ILE A 14 1.79 8.31 -2.00
C ILE A 14 1.04 9.43 -1.31
N ASP A 15 1.23 10.66 -1.78
CA ASP A 15 0.43 11.81 -1.36
C ASP A 15 -1.07 11.57 -1.64
N PRO A 16 -1.95 11.57 -0.61
CA PRO A 16 -3.40 11.46 -0.77
C PRO A 16 -4.01 12.38 -1.82
N THR A 17 -3.45 13.58 -2.00
CA THR A 17 -3.97 14.56 -2.95
C THR A 17 -3.79 14.12 -4.40
N LEU A 18 -2.75 13.33 -4.70
CA LEU A 18 -2.53 12.75 -6.02
C LEU A 18 -3.56 11.67 -6.34
N ILE A 19 -3.96 10.90 -5.33
CA ILE A 19 -5.00 9.87 -5.43
C ILE A 19 -6.37 10.52 -5.70
N ALA A 20 -6.73 11.53 -4.91
CA ALA A 20 -8.01 12.23 -5.01
C ALA A 20 -8.23 12.90 -6.38
N LYS A 21 -7.15 13.31 -7.06
CA LYS A 21 -7.20 13.93 -8.39
C LYS A 21 -7.49 12.95 -9.53
N GLN A 22 -7.39 11.63 -9.31
CA GLN A 22 -7.59 10.67 -10.39
C GLN A 22 -9.08 10.44 -10.67
N PRO A 23 -9.58 10.75 -11.89
CA PRO A 23 -11.01 10.68 -12.18
C PRO A 23 -11.52 9.26 -12.40
N THR A 24 -10.63 8.30 -12.69
CA THR A 24 -11.01 6.91 -13.02
C THR A 24 -9.94 5.93 -12.54
N MET A 25 -10.32 4.66 -12.42
CA MET A 25 -9.41 3.55 -12.13
C MET A 25 -8.25 3.49 -13.14
N SER A 26 -8.53 3.66 -14.43
CA SER A 26 -7.47 3.67 -15.47
C SER A 26 -6.44 4.77 -15.24
N LYS A 27 -6.87 5.95 -14.76
CA LYS A 27 -5.94 7.03 -14.41
C LYS A 27 -5.15 6.73 -13.14
N ALA A 28 -5.74 6.04 -12.16
CA ALA A 28 -5.01 5.55 -10.99
C ALA A 28 -3.96 4.48 -11.35
N LEU A 29 -4.26 3.60 -12.31
CA LEU A 29 -3.30 2.62 -12.85
C LEU A 29 -2.14 3.33 -13.59
N ALA A 30 -2.45 4.32 -14.43
CA ALA A 30 -1.42 5.12 -15.10
C ALA A 30 -0.55 5.91 -14.11
N LEU A 31 -1.16 6.46 -13.04
CA LEU A 31 -0.44 7.11 -11.95
C LEU A 31 0.51 6.13 -11.25
N CYS A 32 0.03 4.92 -10.94
CA CYS A 32 0.82 3.86 -10.31
C CYS A 32 2.09 3.55 -11.11
N GLN A 33 1.95 3.40 -12.44
CA GLN A 33 3.09 3.22 -13.33
C GLN A 33 4.00 4.46 -13.35
N SER A 34 3.44 5.66 -13.42
CA SER A 34 4.24 6.89 -13.49
C SER A 34 5.10 7.09 -12.23
N LEU A 35 4.54 6.75 -11.05
CA LEU A 35 5.23 6.86 -9.77
C LEU A 35 6.31 5.79 -9.57
N SER A 36 6.23 4.64 -10.26
CA SER A 36 7.26 3.60 -10.15
C SER A 36 8.57 3.99 -10.84
N GLY A 37 8.53 4.94 -11.79
CA GLY A 37 9.68 5.30 -12.62
C GLY A 37 10.10 4.22 -13.62
N HIS A 38 9.32 3.15 -13.77
CA HIS A 38 9.59 2.07 -14.72
C HIS A 38 8.94 2.31 -16.09
N ASP A 39 9.59 1.84 -17.14
CA ASP A 39 9.04 1.87 -18.50
C ASP A 39 7.98 0.77 -18.70
N ASP A 40 7.26 0.83 -19.82
CA ASP A 40 6.25 -0.17 -20.18
C ASP A 40 6.82 -1.60 -20.20
N LYS A 41 8.08 -1.76 -20.60
CA LYS A 41 8.73 -3.07 -20.75
C LYS A 41 8.85 -3.80 -19.42
N HIS A 42 8.95 -3.07 -18.31
CA HIS A 42 8.96 -3.67 -16.97
C HIS A 42 7.67 -4.45 -16.67
N PHE A 43 6.54 -4.05 -17.24
CA PHE A 43 5.23 -4.64 -16.98
C PHE A 43 4.78 -5.63 -18.07
N ILE A 44 5.50 -5.71 -19.19
CA ILE A 44 5.16 -6.54 -20.34
C ILE A 44 6.07 -7.76 -20.40
N GLY A 45 5.50 -8.94 -20.69
CA GLY A 45 6.27 -10.15 -20.93
C GLY A 45 5.53 -11.41 -20.47
N ALA A 46 6.21 -12.55 -20.57
CA ALA A 46 5.63 -13.84 -20.20
C ALA A 46 5.19 -13.90 -18.73
N THR A 47 5.92 -13.23 -17.84
CA THR A 47 5.65 -13.13 -16.40
C THR A 47 5.11 -11.77 -15.98
N GLY A 48 4.90 -10.85 -16.93
CA GLY A 48 4.38 -9.52 -16.68
C GLY A 48 2.86 -9.49 -16.46
N ILE A 49 2.30 -8.30 -16.58
CA ILE A 49 0.86 -8.06 -16.49
C ILE A 49 0.16 -8.48 -17.78
N VAL A 50 0.77 -8.17 -18.92
CA VAL A 50 0.31 -8.57 -20.25
C VAL A 50 1.47 -9.09 -21.10
N LYS A 51 1.15 -9.84 -22.15
CA LYS A 51 2.18 -10.45 -23.01
C LYS A 51 2.74 -9.49 -24.06
N ASP A 52 1.91 -8.55 -24.54
CA ASP A 52 2.27 -7.66 -25.64
C ASP A 52 2.00 -6.17 -25.33
N SER A 53 2.79 -5.32 -25.97
CA SER A 53 2.74 -3.86 -25.79
C SER A 53 1.47 -3.22 -26.37
N ALA A 54 0.85 -3.81 -27.39
CA ALA A 54 -0.38 -3.27 -27.95
C ALA A 54 -1.54 -3.41 -26.96
N GLN A 55 -1.63 -4.56 -26.26
CA GLN A 55 -2.58 -4.76 -25.17
C GLN A 55 -2.30 -3.78 -24.02
N TRP A 56 -1.04 -3.62 -23.61
CA TRP A 56 -0.66 -2.66 -22.56
C TRP A 56 -1.11 -1.22 -22.87
N SER A 57 -0.80 -0.75 -24.08
CA SER A 57 -1.16 0.61 -24.50
C SER A 57 -2.69 0.82 -24.55
N ARG A 58 -3.47 -0.17 -24.99
CA ARG A 58 -4.94 -0.09 -24.96
C ARG A 58 -5.51 0.00 -23.55
N ILE A 59 -4.89 -0.68 -22.59
CA ILE A 59 -5.27 -0.65 -21.17
C ILE A 59 -4.93 0.71 -20.55
N MET A 60 -3.68 1.16 -20.67
CA MET A 60 -3.19 2.33 -19.94
C MET A 60 -3.59 3.66 -20.58
N ASN A 61 -3.63 3.75 -21.92
CA ASN A 61 -3.79 5.02 -22.63
C ASN A 61 -5.18 5.20 -23.24
N ALA A 62 -5.72 4.14 -23.84
CA ALA A 62 -6.95 4.24 -24.61
C ALA A 62 -8.23 3.97 -23.79
N GLY A 63 -8.12 3.26 -22.66
CA GLY A 63 -9.30 2.79 -21.91
C GLY A 63 -10.20 1.85 -22.71
N GLN A 64 -9.66 1.26 -23.79
CA GLN A 64 -10.39 0.43 -24.75
C GLN A 64 -10.28 -1.07 -24.43
N HIS A 65 -9.57 -1.42 -23.35
CA HIS A 65 -9.38 -2.79 -22.91
C HIS A 65 -9.32 -2.88 -21.39
N ASN A 66 -9.85 -3.97 -20.84
CA ASN A 66 -9.88 -4.17 -19.39
C ASN A 66 -8.50 -4.57 -18.85
N PHE A 67 -8.17 -4.05 -17.67
CA PHE A 67 -6.98 -4.46 -16.94
C PHE A 67 -7.16 -5.90 -16.42
N PRO A 68 -6.14 -6.79 -16.51
CA PRO A 68 -6.22 -8.14 -15.95
C PRO A 68 -6.32 -8.09 -14.41
N HIS A 69 -7.53 -8.17 -13.86
CA HIS A 69 -7.79 -7.97 -12.43
C HIS A 69 -7.00 -8.93 -11.52
N ASP A 70 -6.81 -10.18 -11.96
CA ASP A 70 -6.02 -11.18 -11.22
C ASP A 70 -4.53 -10.81 -11.10
N LYS A 71 -4.05 -9.87 -11.91
CA LYS A 71 -2.67 -9.37 -11.92
C LYS A 71 -2.51 -8.05 -11.18
N LEU A 72 -3.58 -7.50 -10.59
CA LEU A 72 -3.53 -6.17 -9.95
C LEU A 72 -2.54 -6.10 -8.78
N ASN A 73 -2.49 -7.14 -7.94
CA ASN A 73 -1.52 -7.19 -6.84
C ASN A 73 -0.08 -7.24 -7.39
N LEU A 74 0.19 -8.13 -8.35
CA LEU A 74 1.49 -8.20 -9.00
C LEU A 74 1.89 -6.87 -9.63
N PHE A 75 0.94 -6.14 -10.22
CA PHE A 75 1.21 -4.81 -10.78
C PHE A 75 1.64 -3.80 -9.72
N MET A 76 0.95 -3.74 -8.58
CA MET A 76 1.33 -2.87 -7.47
C MET A 76 2.67 -3.28 -6.86
N ASP A 77 2.95 -4.58 -6.76
CA ASP A 77 4.23 -5.10 -6.30
C ASP A 77 5.37 -4.73 -7.26
N LEU A 78 5.18 -4.90 -8.57
CA LEU A 78 6.17 -4.49 -9.59
C LEU A 78 6.36 -2.97 -9.63
N ALA A 79 5.29 -2.21 -9.44
CA ALA A 79 5.35 -0.75 -9.41
C ALA A 79 5.88 -0.20 -8.07
N GLY A 80 5.96 -1.03 -7.03
CA GLY A 80 6.38 -0.64 -5.69
C GLY A 80 5.45 0.38 -5.02
N ASN A 81 4.17 0.43 -5.39
CA ASN A 81 3.23 1.38 -4.82
C ASN A 81 1.77 0.90 -4.95
N GLU A 82 0.90 1.40 -4.06
CA GLU A 82 -0.49 0.92 -3.93
C GLU A 82 -1.54 1.90 -4.49
N ALA A 83 -1.17 2.77 -5.43
CA ALA A 83 -2.07 3.83 -5.94
C ALA A 83 -3.47 3.34 -6.37
N PRO A 84 -3.62 2.20 -7.07
CA PRO A 84 -4.94 1.69 -7.48
C PRO A 84 -5.80 1.29 -6.28
N LEU A 85 -5.21 0.69 -5.25
CA LEU A 85 -5.90 0.32 -4.02
C LEU A 85 -6.35 1.57 -3.25
N LEU A 86 -5.45 2.53 -3.06
CA LEU A 86 -5.77 3.78 -2.36
C LEU A 86 -6.89 4.54 -3.09
N TRP A 87 -6.88 4.55 -4.42
CA TRP A 87 -7.97 5.14 -5.19
C TRP A 87 -9.31 4.45 -4.92
N MET A 88 -9.36 3.12 -4.88
CA MET A 88 -10.61 2.41 -4.55
C MET A 88 -11.12 2.75 -3.15
N VAL A 89 -10.22 2.84 -2.18
CA VAL A 89 -10.55 3.16 -0.79
C VAL A 89 -11.14 4.57 -0.70
N HIS A 90 -10.48 5.55 -1.32
CA HIS A 90 -10.98 6.93 -1.41
C HIS A 90 -12.34 7.01 -2.10
N GLN A 91 -12.53 6.35 -3.24
CA GLN A 91 -13.80 6.38 -4.00
C GLN A 91 -14.96 5.73 -3.23
N ARG A 92 -14.68 4.85 -2.27
CA ARG A 92 -15.68 4.24 -1.39
C ARG A 92 -15.96 5.07 -0.14
N GLY A 93 -15.33 6.24 0.00
CA GLY A 93 -15.53 7.16 1.12
C GLY A 93 -14.79 6.75 2.40
N TYR A 94 -13.83 5.84 2.31
CA TYR A 94 -12.97 5.51 3.44
C TYR A 94 -11.83 6.52 3.54
N ASP A 95 -11.41 6.78 4.77
CA ASP A 95 -10.17 7.49 5.04
C ASP A 95 -8.97 6.63 4.59
N LEU A 96 -8.02 7.23 3.88
CA LEU A 96 -6.82 6.54 3.40
C LEU A 96 -5.92 6.08 4.56
N ASP A 97 -5.94 6.81 5.67
CA ASP A 97 -5.15 6.48 6.86
C ASP A 97 -5.83 5.38 7.72
N SER A 98 -7.06 4.99 7.38
CA SER A 98 -7.78 3.93 8.10
C SER A 98 -7.30 2.53 7.75
N LEU A 99 -6.57 2.38 6.62
CA LEU A 99 -6.09 1.09 6.18
C LEU A 99 -4.97 0.60 7.09
N ARG A 100 -5.21 -0.55 7.72
CA ARG A 100 -4.17 -1.29 8.43
C ARG A 100 -3.84 -2.54 7.63
N LYS A 101 -2.55 -2.78 7.42
CA LYS A 101 -2.06 -4.02 6.82
C LYS A 101 -2.48 -5.18 7.72
N ARG A 102 -2.88 -6.30 7.12
CA ARG A 102 -3.14 -7.54 7.86
C ARG A 102 -1.82 -8.03 8.43
N GLU A 103 -1.75 -8.10 9.76
CA GLU A 103 -0.63 -8.66 10.51
C GLU A 103 -0.73 -10.18 10.51
N THR A 104 0.40 -10.86 10.37
CA THR A 104 0.54 -12.27 10.78
C THR A 104 0.37 -12.38 12.30
N GLN A 105 0.09 -13.59 12.80
CA GLN A 105 -0.01 -13.79 14.26
C GLN A 105 1.27 -13.39 15.00
N ILE A 106 2.43 -13.55 14.36
CA ILE A 106 3.74 -13.16 14.92
C ILE A 106 3.88 -11.64 14.97
N GLU A 107 3.54 -10.94 13.88
CA GLU A 107 3.58 -9.46 13.84
C GLU A 107 2.60 -8.85 14.84
N MET A 108 1.40 -9.42 14.97
CA MET A 108 0.41 -8.99 15.95
C MET A 108 0.91 -9.20 17.39
N ALA A 109 1.50 -10.36 17.68
CA ALA A 109 2.09 -10.64 18.99
C ALA A 109 3.27 -9.71 19.31
N LEU A 110 4.12 -9.44 18.32
CA LEU A 110 5.24 -8.51 18.44
C LEU A 110 4.74 -7.09 18.76
N ARG A 111 3.71 -6.61 18.05
CA ARG A 111 3.10 -5.30 18.30
C ARG A 111 2.48 -5.24 19.70
N MET A 112 1.67 -6.22 20.08
CA MET A 112 1.05 -6.25 21.42
C MET A 112 2.10 -6.24 22.53
N ALA A 113 3.20 -6.98 22.36
CA ALA A 113 4.30 -6.97 23.31
C ALA A 113 5.01 -5.60 23.36
N GLN A 114 5.21 -4.94 22.22
CA GLN A 114 5.81 -3.60 22.16
C GLN A 114 4.92 -2.54 22.82
N GLU A 115 3.60 -2.57 22.55
CA GLU A 115 2.61 -1.70 23.18
C GLU A 115 2.59 -1.90 24.70
N GLN A 116 2.60 -3.15 25.17
CA GLN A 116 2.68 -3.48 26.60
C GLN A 116 3.98 -2.96 27.24
N ILE A 117 5.13 -3.16 26.59
CA ILE A 117 6.42 -2.65 27.09
C ILE A 117 6.39 -1.12 27.16
N HIS A 118 5.84 -0.45 26.16
CA HIS A 118 5.74 1.01 26.14
C HIS A 118 4.86 1.51 27.30
N GLN A 119 3.69 0.90 27.52
CA GLN A 119 2.81 1.24 28.63
C GLN A 119 3.50 1.02 29.98
N LEU A 120 4.10 -0.15 30.19
CA LEU A 120 4.81 -0.45 31.44
C LEU A 120 5.97 0.51 31.71
N ARG A 121 6.69 0.95 30.67
CA ARG A 121 7.76 1.95 30.78
C ARG A 121 7.22 3.33 31.12
N HIS A 122 6.07 3.71 30.55
CA HIS A 122 5.39 4.96 30.88
C HIS A 122 4.94 4.94 32.34
N ASP A 123 4.22 3.90 32.77
CA ASP A 123 3.71 3.75 34.13
C ASP A 123 4.86 3.74 35.15
N LYS A 124 5.93 2.97 34.88
CA LYS A 124 7.12 2.94 35.73
C LYS A 124 7.75 4.32 35.88
N ARG A 125 7.84 5.09 34.80
CA ARG A 125 8.40 6.45 34.82
C ARG A 125 7.53 7.37 35.68
N VAL A 126 6.22 7.41 35.44
CA VAL A 126 5.27 8.22 36.22
C VAL A 126 5.33 7.85 37.70
N LEU A 127 5.35 6.55 38.03
CA LEU A 127 5.48 6.08 39.41
C LEU A 127 6.83 6.46 40.03
N THR A 128 7.92 6.36 39.27
CA THR A 128 9.26 6.74 39.74
C THR A 128 9.36 8.24 39.98
N GLU A 129 8.75 9.06 39.12
CA GLU A 129 8.68 10.52 39.26
C GLU A 129 7.84 10.92 40.48
N ALA A 130 6.67 10.28 40.67
CA ALA A 130 5.82 10.47 41.84
C ALA A 130 6.53 10.05 43.15
N LEU A 131 7.23 8.91 43.15
CA LEU A 131 8.01 8.42 44.30
C LEU A 131 9.22 9.31 44.62
N ARG A 132 9.83 9.94 43.61
CA ARG A 132 10.99 10.83 43.80
C ARG A 132 10.60 12.27 44.16
N GLY A 133 9.30 12.59 44.21
CA GLY A 133 8.81 13.91 44.59
C GLY A 133 9.14 15.01 43.56
N ILE A 134 9.46 14.64 42.32
CA ILE A 134 9.71 15.59 41.22
C ILE A 134 8.37 15.85 40.52
N THR A 135 7.44 16.44 41.25
CA THR A 135 6.32 17.18 40.67
C THR A 135 6.66 18.65 40.84
N SER A 136 7.16 19.27 39.76
CA SER A 136 7.23 20.73 39.62
C SER A 136 6.20 21.20 38.61
#